data_AF-A0A950RG99-F1
#
_entry.id   AF-A0A950RG99-F1
#
_cell.length_a   1.000
_cell.length_b   1.000
_cell.length_c   1.000
_cell.angle_alpha   90.00
_cell.angle_beta   90.00
_cell.angle_gamma   90.00
#
_symmetry.space_group_name_H-M   'P 1'
#
loop_
_entity.id
_entity.type
_entity.pdbx_description
1 polymer ?
#
loop_
_entity_poly.entity_id
_entity_poly.type
_entity_poly.pdbx_seq_one_letter_code
_entity_poly.pdbx_strand_id
1 'polypeptide(L)' 'MLQAFTRDIDLTQIVFAIFALFFLGLVIYLRREDKREGYPLEDPVPGRRPLVGFPEPPPPKTYTLLEG' A
#
# COMPACT_ATOMS: atom_id res chain seq x y z
N MET A 1 -5.68 -33.80 -4.67
CA MET A 1 -5.56 -32.45 -5.28
C MET A 1 -4.57 -31.58 -4.50
N LEU A 2 -4.77 -31.33 -3.20
CA LEU A 2 -3.82 -30.57 -2.35
C LEU A 2 -2.42 -31.22 -2.23
N GLN A 3 -2.33 -32.56 -2.32
CA GLN A 3 -1.05 -33.30 -2.22
C GLN A 3 -0.10 -33.16 -3.42
N ALA A 4 -0.60 -32.69 -4.59
CA ALA A 4 0.25 -32.44 -5.76
C ALA A 4 1.02 -31.12 -5.61
N PHE A 5 0.35 -30.10 -5.08
CA PHE A 5 0.93 -28.76 -4.85
C PHE A 5 2.17 -28.78 -3.93
N THR A 6 2.21 -29.65 -2.93
CA THR A 6 3.34 -29.70 -1.98
C THR A 6 4.51 -30.57 -2.44
N ARG A 7 4.32 -31.47 -3.42
CA ARG A 7 5.42 -32.28 -3.97
C ARG A 7 6.26 -31.56 -5.03
N ASP A 8 5.71 -30.53 -5.67
CA ASP A 8 6.33 -29.81 -6.79
C ASP A 8 6.79 -28.38 -6.44
N ILE A 9 6.84 -28.02 -5.16
CA ILE A 9 7.37 -26.73 -4.71
C ILE A 9 8.90 -26.76 -4.73
N ASP A 10 9.48 -25.88 -5.55
CA ASP A 10 10.92 -25.66 -5.62
C ASP A 10 11.33 -24.29 -5.00
N LEU A 11 12.64 -24.10 -4.81
CA LEU A 11 13.17 -22.87 -4.22
C LEU A 11 12.82 -21.63 -5.04
N THR A 12 12.80 -21.75 -6.37
CA THR A 12 12.50 -20.65 -7.28
C THR A 12 11.07 -20.15 -7.09
N GLN A 13 10.11 -21.06 -6.99
CA GLN A 13 8.70 -20.74 -6.71
C GLN A 13 8.54 -20.03 -5.36
N ILE A 14 9.24 -20.50 -4.30
CA ILE A 14 9.19 -19.88 -2.97
C ILE A 14 9.74 -18.46 -3.02
N VAL A 15 10.93 -18.27 -3.60
CA VAL A 15 11.58 -16.95 -3.69
C VAL A 15 10.71 -15.99 -4.49
N PHE A 16 10.14 -16.43 -5.61
CA PHE A 16 9.23 -15.62 -6.41
C PHE A 16 7.96 -15.25 -5.62
N ALA A 17 7.35 -16.20 -4.90
CA ALA A 17 6.16 -15.93 -4.09
C ALA A 17 6.43 -14.90 -2.98
N ILE A 18 7.56 -15.03 -2.28
CA ILE A 18 7.98 -14.06 -1.25
C ILE A 18 8.20 -12.68 -1.86
N PHE A 19 8.92 -12.60 -2.99
CA PHE A 19 9.15 -11.34 -3.70
C PHE A 19 7.82 -10.71 -4.14
N ALA A 20 6.91 -11.48 -4.74
CA ALA A 20 5.62 -10.98 -5.20
C ALA A 20 4.76 -10.45 -4.04
N LEU A 21 4.74 -11.17 -2.91
CA LEU A 21 4.03 -10.72 -1.70
C LEU A 21 4.65 -9.44 -1.12
N PHE A 22 5.98 -9.37 -1.04
CA PHE A 22 6.69 -8.15 -0.65
C PHE A 22 6.37 -6.99 -1.59
N PHE A 23 6.40 -7.23 -2.90
CA PHE A 23 6.15 -6.21 -3.91
C PHE A 23 4.71 -5.69 -3.84
N LEU A 24 3.72 -6.56 -3.63
CA LEU A 24 2.33 -6.14 -3.40
C LEU A 24 2.23 -5.26 -2.14
N GLY A 25 2.92 -5.66 -1.06
CA GLY A 25 3.04 -4.85 0.15
C GLY A 25 3.69 -3.49 -0.10
N LEU A 26 4.75 -3.45 -0.91
CA LEU A 26 5.45 -2.22 -1.30
C LEU A 26 4.54 -1.29 -2.11
N VAL A 27 3.76 -1.82 -3.06
CA VAL A 27 2.78 -1.03 -3.81
C VAL A 27 1.75 -0.41 -2.87
N ILE A 28 1.22 -1.18 -1.91
CA ILE A 28 0.29 -0.65 -0.92
C ILE A 28 0.97 0.45 -0.09
N TYR A 29 2.19 0.22 0.40
CA TYR A 29 2.93 1.22 1.16
C TYR A 29 3.13 2.52 0.38
N LEU A 30 3.65 2.43 -0.85
CA LEU A 30 3.88 3.60 -1.71
C LEU A 30 2.57 4.35 -1.99
N ARG A 31 1.49 3.64 -2.32
CA ARG A 31 0.16 4.24 -2.54
C ARG A 31 -0.43 4.92 -1.31
N ARG A 32 0.04 4.62 -0.10
CA ARG A 32 -0.26 5.44 1.09
C ARG A 32 0.62 6.67 1.11
N GLU A 33 1.93 6.52 0.96
CA GLU A 33 2.88 7.65 1.00
C GLU A 33 2.58 8.73 -0.05
N ASP A 34 2.06 8.37 -1.23
CA ASP A 34 1.64 9.33 -2.25
C ASP A 34 0.46 10.22 -1.80
N LYS A 35 -0.30 9.81 -0.78
CA LYS A 35 -1.46 10.53 -0.24
C LYS A 35 -1.11 11.45 0.93
N ARG A 36 0.18 11.74 1.15
CA ARG A 36 0.60 12.71 2.17
C ARG A 36 0.19 14.14 1.83
N GLU A 37 -0.04 14.42 0.54
CA GLU A 37 -0.41 15.73 0.03
C GLU A 37 -1.67 15.62 -0.83
N GLY A 38 -2.51 16.67 -0.82
CA GLY A 38 -3.71 16.77 -1.67
C GLY A 38 -4.87 15.84 -1.32
N TYR A 39 -4.81 15.14 -0.18
CA TYR A 39 -5.91 14.32 0.34
C TYR A 39 -6.53 14.93 1.61
N PRO A 40 -7.84 14.70 1.87
CA PRO A 40 -8.80 14.00 1.00
C PRO A 40 -9.12 14.80 -0.27
N LEU A 41 -9.54 14.11 -1.34
CA LEU A 41 -9.93 14.78 -2.57
C LEU A 41 -11.20 15.62 -2.34
N GLU A 42 -11.26 16.79 -2.96
CA GLU A 42 -12.44 17.67 -2.92
C GLU A 42 -13.60 17.02 -3.68
N ASP A 43 -14.77 16.93 -3.04
CA ASP A 43 -16.01 16.48 -3.70
C ASP A 43 -16.77 17.72 -4.19
N PRO A 44 -17.16 17.80 -5.48
CA PRO A 44 -17.99 18.90 -5.99
C PRO A 44 -19.38 18.96 -5.35
N VAL A 45 -19.83 17.91 -4.66
CA VAL A 45 -21.12 17.86 -3.98
C VAL A 45 -20.93 18.04 -2.46
N PRO A 46 -21.46 19.12 -1.85
CA PRO A 46 -21.38 19.35 -0.41
C PRO A 46 -22.03 18.22 0.39
N GLY A 47 -21.41 17.85 1.52
CA GLY A 47 -21.99 16.91 2.51
C GLY A 47 -21.71 15.43 2.27
N ARG A 48 -20.87 15.07 1.28
CA ARG A 48 -20.41 13.70 1.08
C ARG A 48 -19.19 13.33 1.94
N ARG A 49 -18.97 12.02 2.09
CA ARG A 49 -17.82 11.48 2.83
C ARG A 49 -16.50 11.86 2.11
N PRO A 50 -15.40 12.09 2.86
CA PRO A 50 -14.11 12.38 2.28
C PRO A 50 -13.68 11.32 1.25
N LEU A 51 -13.29 11.76 0.06
CA LEU A 51 -12.84 10.88 -1.03
C LEU A 51 -11.37 10.52 -0.84
N VAL A 52 -11.11 9.41 -0.14
CA VAL A 52 -9.74 8.91 0.13
C VAL A 52 -9.37 7.64 -0.64
N GLY A 53 -10.35 6.82 -1.02
CA GLY A 53 -10.13 5.55 -1.71
C GLY A 53 -9.34 4.52 -0.87
N PHE A 54 -8.74 3.53 -1.55
CA PHE A 54 -7.84 2.54 -0.95
C PHE A 54 -6.41 2.73 -1.49
N PRO A 55 -5.35 2.50 -0.70
CA PRO A 55 -5.34 2.34 0.76
C PRO A 55 -5.60 3.66 1.50
N GLU A 56 -5.92 3.61 2.79
CA GLU A 56 -6.11 4.83 3.59
C GLU A 56 -4.81 5.66 3.66
N PRO A 57 -4.90 7.00 3.73
CA PRO A 57 -3.74 7.86 3.95
C PRO A 57 -2.90 7.42 5.16
N PRO A 58 -1.59 7.64 5.14
CA PRO A 58 -0.73 7.31 6.25
C PRO A 58 -0.96 8.28 7.42
N PRO A 59 -0.59 7.91 8.65
CA PRO A 59 -0.53 8.87 9.74
C PRO A 59 0.36 10.08 9.38
N PRO A 60 0.05 11.27 9.94
CA PRO A 60 0.87 12.46 9.75
C PRO A 60 2.33 12.19 10.12
N LYS A 61 3.25 12.71 9.30
CA LYS A 61 4.69 12.68 9.56
C LYS A 61 5.14 14.07 9.98
N THR A 62 5.92 14.14 11.04
CA THR A 62 6.52 15.40 11.52
C THR A 62 7.87 15.61 10.86
N TYR A 63 8.09 16.80 10.31
CA TYR A 63 9.39 17.24 9.78
C TYR A 63 9.97 18.28 10.73
N THR A 64 11.15 17.99 11.29
CA THR A 64 11.91 18.99 12.06
C THR A 64 12.70 19.85 11.08
N LEU A 65 12.32 21.11 10.97
CA LEU A 65 13.01 22.08 10.11
C LEU A 65 14.30 22.56 10.78
N LEU A 66 15.30 22.90 9.97
CA LEU A 66 16.60 23.33 10.47
C LEU A 66 16.53 24.72 11.15
N GLU A 67 15.67 25.63 10.68
CA GLU A 67 15.65 27.04 11.13
C GLU A 67 14.27 27.66 11.43
N GLY A 68 13.18 26.87 11.51
CA GLY A 68 11.86 27.36 11.97
C GLY A 68 11.13 28.28 11.00
#